data_AF-A0A976LMI9-F1
#
_entry.id   AF-A0A976LMI9-F1
#
_cell.length_a   1.000
_cell.length_b   1.000
_cell.length_c   1.000
_cell.angle_alpha   90.00
_cell.angle_beta   90.00
_cell.angle_gamma   90.00
#
_symmetry.space_group_name_H-M   'P 1'
#
loop_
_entity.id
_entity.type
_entity.pdbx_description
1 polymer ?
#
loop_
_entity_poly.entity_id
_entity_poly.type
_entity_poly.pdbx_seq_one_letter_code
_entity_poly.pdbx_strand_id
1 'polypeptide(L)'
;MTAVYQANVKGGTSTNDRRGRHVGRYDLKMLIDMEKLLDIEGGSFFVHGWGGWPDTEGIDGRSVGSAWGVNALAVGNRGMDIVEAFYEGPFFNDNLTITIGKLDFTGIFDASEYADDECCQFLNASLVDDSSIPFPAQGLGVVLNWPITDSWYLMGGIVDA
;
A
#
# COMPACT_ATOMS: atom_id res chain seq x y z
N MET A 1 -0.54 -8.05 -11.69
CA MET A 1 0.63 -7.57 -12.46
C MET A 1 0.17 -6.39 -13.28
N THR A 2 0.88 -5.28 -13.15
CA THR A 2 0.61 -4.03 -13.82
C THR A 2 1.90 -3.48 -14.40
N ALA A 3 1.83 -2.87 -15.57
CA ALA A 3 2.98 -2.25 -16.22
C ALA A 3 2.57 -0.96 -16.93
N VAL A 4 3.43 0.06 -16.82
CA VAL A 4 3.17 1.38 -17.37
C VAL A 4 4.41 1.90 -18.09
N TYR A 5 4.18 2.53 -19.24
CA TYR A 5 5.16 3.36 -19.93
C TYR A 5 4.84 4.84 -19.73
N GLN A 6 5.83 5.63 -19.29
CA GLN A 6 5.71 7.08 -19.14
C GLN A 6 6.81 7.80 -19.90
N ALA A 7 6.53 9.01 -20.38
CA ALA A 7 7.51 9.89 -20.99
C ALA A 7 7.24 11.35 -20.63
N ASN A 8 8.29 12.12 -20.37
CA ASN A 8 8.19 13.58 -20.27
C ASN A 8 8.11 14.18 -21.69
N VAL A 9 6.99 14.86 -21.98
CA VAL A 9 6.75 15.49 -23.29
C VAL A 9 7.25 16.95 -23.34
N LYS A 10 7.32 17.65 -22.20
CA LYS A 10 7.70 19.06 -22.12
C LYS A 10 8.04 19.49 -20.68
N GLY A 11 9.09 20.30 -20.52
CA GLY A 11 9.47 20.89 -19.22
C GLY A 11 10.30 19.95 -18.35
N GLY A 12 10.27 20.17 -17.04
CA GLY A 12 11.01 19.38 -16.04
C GLY A 12 12.50 19.72 -15.95
N THR A 13 13.24 18.88 -15.23
CA THR A 13 14.68 19.05 -14.96
C THR A 13 15.57 18.70 -16.16
N SER A 14 15.08 17.87 -17.09
CA SER A 14 15.79 17.52 -18.32
C SER A 14 14.91 17.75 -19.55
N THR A 15 15.22 18.78 -20.33
CA THR A 15 14.45 19.20 -21.51
C THR A 15 14.94 18.58 -22.83
N ASN A 16 16.11 17.96 -22.80
CA ASN A 16 16.78 17.38 -23.98
C ASN A 16 16.71 15.84 -24.02
N ASP A 17 16.36 15.19 -22.90
CA ASP A 17 16.25 13.74 -22.79
C ASP A 17 14.79 13.32 -22.61
N ARG A 18 14.12 13.02 -23.74
CA ARG A 18 12.70 12.63 -23.79
C ARG A 18 12.47 11.13 -23.79
N ARG A 19 13.46 10.34 -23.35
CA ARG A 19 13.34 8.89 -23.32
C ARG A 19 12.33 8.50 -22.24
N GLY A 20 11.29 7.77 -22.64
CA GLY A 20 10.35 7.23 -21.68
C GLY A 20 10.90 6.01 -20.95
N ARG A 21 10.19 5.61 -19.90
CA ARG A 21 10.52 4.48 -19.04
C ARG A 21 9.32 3.58 -18.93
N HIS A 22 9.59 2.28 -19.03
CA HIS A 22 8.63 1.24 -18.73
C HIS A 22 8.94 0.70 -17.34
N VAL A 23 7.92 0.63 -16.48
CA VAL A 23 8.01 0.12 -15.11
C VAL A 23 6.84 -0.85 -14.89
N GLY A 24 7.02 -1.83 -14.01
CA GLY A 24 5.98 -2.78 -13.68
C GLY A 24 6.11 -3.32 -12.27
N ARG A 25 4.97 -3.75 -11.73
CA ARG A 25 4.79 -4.35 -10.42
C ARG A 25 3.93 -5.59 -10.54
N TYR A 26 4.15 -6.54 -9.66
CA TYR A 26 3.29 -7.70 -9.52
C TYR A 26 3.08 -8.01 -8.05
N ASP A 27 1.91 -8.55 -7.76
CA ASP A 27 1.38 -8.68 -6.41
C ASP A 27 0.82 -10.10 -6.26
N LEU A 28 1.08 -10.71 -5.11
CA LEU A 28 0.52 -11.96 -4.66
C LEU A 28 -0.15 -11.72 -3.31
N LYS A 29 -1.46 -11.92 -3.26
CA LYS A 29 -2.26 -11.78 -2.05
C LYS A 29 -2.85 -13.14 -1.66
N MET A 30 -2.78 -13.46 -0.37
CA MET A 30 -3.39 -14.65 0.20
C MET A 30 -4.20 -14.25 1.42
N LEU A 31 -5.47 -14.64 1.44
CA LEU A 31 -6.34 -14.53 2.61
C LEU A 31 -6.68 -15.95 3.08
N ILE A 32 -6.39 -16.23 4.33
CA ILE A 32 -6.63 -17.53 4.94
C ILE A 32 -7.74 -17.36 5.98
N ASP A 33 -8.75 -18.21 5.86
CA ASP A 33 -9.89 -18.30 6.76
C ASP A 33 -9.50 -19.10 8.01
N MET A 34 -9.39 -18.43 9.16
CA MET A 34 -8.93 -19.05 10.41
C MET A 34 -10.01 -19.85 11.10
N GLU A 35 -11.28 -19.59 10.81
CA GLU A 35 -12.39 -20.42 11.28
C GLU A 35 -12.27 -21.82 10.67
N LYS A 36 -12.07 -21.89 9.34
CA LYS A 36 -11.92 -23.19 8.67
C LYS A 36 -10.62 -23.92 9.01
N LEU A 37 -9.54 -23.17 9.26
CA LEU A 37 -8.23 -23.76 9.50
C LEU A 37 -8.01 -24.16 10.96
N LEU A 38 -8.48 -23.34 11.90
CA LEU A 38 -8.14 -23.40 13.33
C LEU A 38 -9.34 -23.19 14.27
N ASP A 39 -10.57 -23.10 13.75
CA ASP A 39 -11.80 -22.87 14.53
C ASP A 39 -11.80 -21.53 15.29
N ILE A 40 -11.11 -20.51 14.73
CA ILE A 40 -11.10 -19.15 15.25
C ILE A 40 -12.18 -18.34 14.53
N GLU A 41 -13.37 -18.27 15.14
CA GLU A 41 -14.53 -17.54 14.59
C GLU A 41 -14.18 -16.08 14.29
N GLY A 42 -14.53 -15.61 13.09
CA GLY A 42 -14.26 -14.25 12.63
C GLY A 42 -12.77 -13.92 12.41
N GLY A 43 -11.86 -14.89 12.53
CA GLY A 43 -10.43 -14.71 12.33
C GLY A 43 -10.01 -14.88 10.87
N SER A 44 -9.07 -14.05 10.43
CA SER A 44 -8.42 -14.16 9.13
C SER A 44 -6.90 -13.92 9.24
N PHE A 45 -6.14 -14.53 8.33
CA PHE A 45 -4.71 -14.26 8.19
C PHE A 45 -4.43 -13.83 6.76
N PHE A 46 -3.86 -12.63 6.60
CA PHE A 46 -3.57 -12.03 5.32
C PHE A 46 -2.06 -11.96 5.07
N VAL A 47 -1.65 -12.28 3.85
CA VAL A 47 -0.28 -12.13 3.36
C VAL A 47 -0.31 -11.42 2.02
N HIS A 48 0.49 -10.38 1.89
CA HIS A 48 0.70 -9.65 0.65
C HIS A 48 2.20 -9.56 0.35
N GLY A 49 2.57 -10.07 -0.81
CA GLY A 49 3.90 -9.89 -1.38
C GLY A 49 3.82 -9.14 -2.70
N TRP A 50 4.80 -8.29 -2.96
CA TRP A 50 4.93 -7.59 -4.23
C TRP A 50 6.38 -7.58 -4.73
N GLY A 51 6.54 -7.48 -6.04
CA GLY A 51 7.83 -7.34 -6.72
C GLY A 51 7.72 -6.39 -7.90
N GLY A 52 8.84 -5.99 -8.48
CA GLY A 52 8.81 -4.98 -9.55
C GLY A 52 10.08 -4.89 -10.39
N TRP A 53 9.99 -4.13 -11.48
CA TRP A 53 11.08 -3.88 -12.41
C TRP A 53 10.82 -2.60 -13.23
N PRO A 54 11.86 -2.03 -13.88
CA PRO A 54 13.28 -2.20 -13.59
C PRO A 54 13.68 -1.31 -12.41
N ASP A 55 14.97 -1.25 -12.10
CA ASP A 55 15.51 -0.43 -11.00
C ASP A 55 15.47 1.07 -11.34
N THR A 56 14.30 1.70 -11.23
CA THR A 56 14.04 3.11 -11.56
C THR A 56 12.74 3.60 -10.93
N GLU A 57 12.71 4.86 -10.50
CA GLU A 57 11.51 5.60 -10.04
C GLU A 57 10.67 6.12 -11.24
N GLY A 58 10.57 5.32 -12.30
CA GLY A 58 10.04 5.79 -13.59
C GLY A 58 10.87 6.92 -14.18
N ILE A 59 10.21 8.03 -14.55
CA ILE A 59 10.86 9.19 -15.18
C ILE A 59 11.20 10.32 -14.20
N ASP A 60 10.86 10.18 -12.91
CA ASP A 60 10.79 11.34 -12.01
C ASP A 60 12.14 12.02 -11.79
N GLY A 61 13.07 11.36 -11.09
CA GLY A 61 14.40 11.90 -10.80
C GLY A 61 15.22 12.24 -12.06
N ARG A 62 14.94 11.58 -13.20
CA ARG A 62 15.68 11.80 -14.45
C ARG A 62 15.19 13.02 -15.25
N SER A 63 13.88 13.25 -15.28
CA SER A 63 13.27 14.15 -16.26
C SER A 63 12.26 15.13 -15.70
N VAL A 64 11.69 14.88 -14.51
CA VAL A 64 10.60 15.69 -13.96
C VAL A 64 11.07 16.47 -12.73
N GLY A 65 11.63 15.79 -11.72
CA GLY A 65 12.05 16.38 -10.46
C GLY A 65 10.87 16.74 -9.54
N SER A 66 9.84 15.90 -9.48
CA SER A 66 8.70 16.07 -8.57
C SER A 66 9.14 15.86 -7.12
N ALA A 67 8.58 16.67 -6.21
CA ALA A 67 8.72 16.42 -4.78
C ALA A 67 7.80 15.28 -4.29
N TRP A 68 6.80 14.92 -5.11
CA TRP A 68 5.75 13.96 -4.77
C TRP A 68 5.87 12.65 -5.55
N GLY A 69 6.76 12.54 -6.53
CA GLY A 69 6.71 11.45 -7.50
C GLY A 69 5.69 11.67 -8.60
N VAL A 70 5.88 10.99 -9.74
CA VAL A 70 4.90 10.96 -10.84
C VAL A 70 4.51 9.54 -11.23
N ASN A 71 5.03 8.54 -10.50
CA ASN A 71 4.81 7.13 -10.75
C ASN A 71 4.91 6.34 -9.45
N ALA A 72 3.79 6.17 -8.77
CA ALA A 72 3.74 5.38 -7.54
C ALA A 72 3.79 3.85 -7.80
N LEU A 73 3.58 3.40 -9.05
CA LEU A 73 3.83 2.00 -9.45
C LEU A 73 5.34 1.64 -9.44
N ALA A 74 6.23 2.63 -9.45
CA ALA A 74 7.66 2.41 -9.63
C ALA A 74 8.39 2.00 -8.34
N VAL A 75 8.25 0.73 -7.96
CA VAL A 75 8.83 0.16 -6.72
C VAL A 75 10.28 -0.32 -6.83
N GLY A 76 10.92 -0.14 -7.99
CA GLY A 76 12.29 -0.58 -8.28
C GLY A 76 12.41 -2.06 -8.65
N ASN A 77 13.65 -2.56 -8.80
CA ASN A 77 13.90 -3.96 -9.12
C ASN A 77 13.86 -4.83 -7.87
N ARG A 78 12.71 -5.45 -7.61
CA ARG A 78 12.49 -6.29 -6.42
C ARG A 78 12.08 -7.69 -6.85
N GLY A 79 12.68 -8.68 -6.18
CA GLY A 79 12.32 -10.09 -6.31
C GLY A 79 10.88 -10.26 -5.84
N MET A 80 10.65 -10.52 -4.56
CA MET A 80 9.32 -10.43 -3.96
C MET A 80 9.50 -10.14 -2.47
N ASP A 81 9.01 -8.99 -2.04
CA ASP A 81 9.02 -8.59 -0.65
C ASP A 81 7.65 -8.88 -0.05
N ILE A 82 7.62 -9.53 1.12
CA ILE A 82 6.40 -9.63 1.91
C ILE A 82 6.21 -8.28 2.61
N VAL A 83 5.24 -7.52 2.17
CA VAL A 83 4.94 -6.17 2.70
C VAL A 83 3.94 -6.22 3.82
N GLU A 84 2.97 -7.13 3.75
CA GLU A 84 1.98 -7.32 4.80
C GLU A 84 1.88 -8.80 5.15
N ALA A 85 1.79 -9.08 6.44
CA ALA A 85 1.58 -10.42 6.98
C ALA A 85 0.98 -10.30 8.36
N PHE A 86 -0.35 -10.38 8.47
CA PHE A 86 -1.05 -10.10 9.72
C PHE A 86 -2.26 -10.99 9.93
N TYR A 87 -2.56 -11.19 11.22
CA TYR A 87 -3.84 -11.71 11.66
C TYR A 87 -4.80 -10.56 11.91
N GLU A 88 -6.07 -10.75 11.55
CA GLU A 88 -7.17 -9.88 11.93
C GLU A 88 -8.30 -10.73 12.50
N GLY A 89 -8.89 -10.31 13.63
CA GLY A 89 -10.06 -10.99 14.17
C GLY A 89 -10.56 -10.40 15.49
N PRO A 90 -11.56 -11.02 16.11
CA PRO A 90 -12.18 -10.50 17.33
C PRO A 90 -11.23 -10.51 18.52
N PHE A 91 -11.39 -9.52 19.41
CA PHE A 91 -10.60 -9.33 20.62
C PHE A 91 -11.50 -9.06 21.82
N PHE A 92 -11.47 -9.95 22.82
CA PHE A 92 -12.37 -10.01 24.00
C PHE A 92 -13.86 -10.21 23.68
N ASN A 93 -14.45 -9.35 22.85
CA ASN A 93 -15.86 -9.38 22.43
C ASN A 93 -15.96 -9.22 20.91
N ASP A 94 -17.09 -9.59 20.32
CA ASP A 94 -17.33 -9.52 18.86
C ASP A 94 -17.32 -8.08 18.28
N ASN A 95 -17.36 -7.06 19.15
CA ASN A 95 -17.38 -5.65 18.74
C ASN A 95 -16.00 -4.98 18.72
N LEU A 96 -14.91 -5.70 19.02
CA LEU A 96 -13.56 -5.14 18.99
C LEU A 96 -12.69 -6.05 18.12
N THR A 97 -12.08 -5.49 17.09
CA THR A 97 -11.18 -6.22 16.19
C THR A 97 -9.73 -5.84 16.49
N ILE A 98 -8.87 -6.85 16.54
CA ILE A 98 -7.42 -6.68 16.61
C ILE A 98 -6.79 -7.10 15.29
N THR A 99 -5.90 -6.25 14.77
CA THR A 99 -5.05 -6.54 13.62
C THR A 99 -3.61 -6.52 14.10
N ILE A 100 -2.88 -7.62 13.96
CA ILE A 100 -1.52 -7.77 14.51
C ILE A 100 -0.60 -8.52 13.55
N GLY A 101 0.60 -7.99 13.32
CA GLY A 101 1.59 -8.60 12.44
C GLY A 101 2.45 -7.54 11.77
N LYS A 102 2.90 -7.83 10.54
CA LYS A 102 3.52 -6.82 9.67
C LYS A 102 2.42 -6.07 8.93
N LEU A 103 2.27 -4.78 9.21
CA LEU A 103 1.17 -3.92 8.79
C LEU A 103 1.66 -2.80 7.87
N ASP A 104 0.80 -2.41 6.93
CA ASP A 104 0.88 -1.16 6.20
C ASP A 104 -0.15 -0.19 6.78
N PHE A 105 0.30 0.91 7.39
CA PHE A 105 -0.63 1.85 8.02
C PHE A 105 -1.39 2.69 6.99
N THR A 106 -0.84 2.90 5.80
CA THR A 106 -1.54 3.59 4.72
C THR A 106 -2.79 2.80 4.35
N GLY A 107 -2.65 1.50 4.04
CA GLY A 107 -3.80 0.65 3.69
C GLY A 107 -4.84 0.46 4.81
N ILE A 108 -4.51 0.77 6.06
CA ILE A 108 -5.42 0.65 7.22
C ILE A 108 -6.12 1.97 7.56
N PHE A 109 -5.38 3.08 7.60
CA PHE A 109 -5.88 4.38 8.07
C PHE A 109 -6.24 5.35 6.94
N ASP A 110 -5.65 5.16 5.76
CA ASP A 110 -5.93 5.91 4.53
C ASP A 110 -6.86 5.14 3.59
N ALA A 111 -7.66 4.23 4.16
CA ALA A 111 -8.56 3.39 3.41
C ALA A 111 -9.66 4.24 2.74
N SER A 112 -9.47 4.53 1.46
CA SER A 112 -10.46 5.13 0.60
C SER A 112 -10.99 4.09 -0.38
N GLU A 113 -12.32 3.96 -0.47
CA GLU A 113 -12.94 3.11 -1.51
C GLU A 113 -12.64 3.60 -2.94
N TYR A 114 -12.19 4.86 -3.08
CA TYR A 114 -11.99 5.54 -4.36
C TYR A 114 -10.55 6.04 -4.60
N ALA A 115 -9.64 5.91 -3.62
CA ALA A 115 -8.20 6.24 -3.72
C ALA A 115 -7.37 4.96 -3.43
N ASP A 116 -6.05 5.05 -3.22
CA ASP A 116 -5.16 3.93 -2.85
C ASP A 116 -4.93 2.84 -3.94
N ASP A 117 -5.07 3.19 -5.24
CA ASP A 117 -4.69 2.28 -6.34
C ASP A 117 -3.98 2.99 -7.50
N GLU A 118 -2.65 2.82 -7.56
CA GLU A 118 -1.82 3.39 -8.62
C GLU A 118 -2.03 2.77 -10.00
N CYS A 119 -2.62 1.58 -10.02
CA CYS A 119 -2.84 0.78 -11.23
C CYS A 119 -4.16 1.16 -11.91
N CYS A 120 -5.18 1.49 -11.12
CA CYS A 120 -6.55 1.69 -11.63
C CYS A 120 -7.03 3.15 -11.62
N GLN A 121 -6.47 4.01 -10.74
CA GLN A 121 -7.01 5.35 -10.52
C GLN A 121 -6.01 6.44 -10.94
N PHE A 122 -4.98 6.69 -10.13
CA PHE A 122 -4.01 7.75 -10.36
C PHE A 122 -2.58 7.23 -10.26
N LEU A 123 -1.78 7.52 -11.27
CA LEU A 123 -0.38 7.12 -11.28
C LEU A 123 0.53 8.07 -10.47
N ASN A 124 0.06 9.29 -10.21
CA ASN A 124 0.81 10.30 -9.46
C ASN A 124 0.64 10.05 -7.96
N ALA A 125 1.74 9.87 -7.23
CA ALA A 125 1.69 9.49 -5.82
C ALA A 125 0.93 10.49 -4.93
N SER A 126 0.85 11.77 -5.32
CA SER A 126 0.10 12.77 -4.53
C SER A 126 -1.42 12.57 -4.58
N LEU A 127 -1.93 11.64 -5.39
CA LEU A 127 -3.35 11.34 -5.59
C LEU A 127 -3.68 9.88 -5.28
N VAL A 128 -2.69 9.12 -4.82
CA VAL A 128 -2.84 7.71 -4.43
C VAL A 128 -3.22 7.69 -2.96
N ASP A 129 -2.35 8.29 -2.13
CA ASP A 129 -2.50 8.35 -0.68
C ASP A 129 -2.71 9.79 -0.19
N ASP A 130 -3.24 9.92 1.03
CA ASP A 130 -3.36 11.17 1.78
C ASP A 130 -1.98 11.74 2.11
N SER A 131 -1.56 12.66 1.24
CA SER A 131 -0.34 13.47 1.40
C SER A 131 -0.25 14.28 2.70
N SER A 132 -1.34 14.44 3.46
CA SER A 132 -1.37 15.21 4.71
C SER A 132 -0.96 14.40 5.93
N ILE A 133 -0.98 13.06 5.83
CA ILE A 133 -0.63 12.15 6.93
C ILE A 133 0.61 11.33 6.53
N PRO A 134 1.79 11.59 7.12
CA PRO A 134 2.97 10.76 6.87
C PRO A 134 2.83 9.43 7.62
N PHE A 135 2.47 8.36 6.92
CA PHE A 135 2.48 7.02 7.50
C PHE A 135 3.91 6.47 7.56
N PRO A 136 4.24 5.68 8.61
CA PRO A 136 5.48 4.92 8.65
C PRO A 136 5.49 3.83 7.57
N ALA A 137 6.68 3.37 7.18
CA ALA A 137 6.83 2.23 6.28
C ALA A 137 6.29 0.93 6.90
N GLN A 138 6.10 -0.12 6.10
CA GLN A 138 5.51 -1.37 6.58
C GLN A 138 6.35 -2.00 7.70
N GLY A 139 5.73 -2.18 8.87
CA GLY A 139 6.41 -2.54 10.11
C GLY A 139 5.60 -3.49 10.98
N LEU A 140 6.22 -4.01 12.04
CA LEU A 140 5.51 -4.84 13.01
C LEU A 140 4.62 -3.96 13.89
N GLY A 141 3.34 -4.27 13.97
CA GLY A 141 2.40 -3.42 14.68
C GLY A 141 1.15 -4.14 15.16
N VAL A 142 0.35 -3.37 15.88
CA VAL A 142 -0.99 -3.74 16.32
C VAL A 142 -1.95 -2.57 16.11
N VAL A 143 -3.14 -2.87 15.63
CA VAL A 143 -4.25 -1.94 15.47
C VAL A 143 -5.46 -2.51 16.18
N LEU A 144 -6.20 -1.65 16.87
CA LEU A 144 -7.50 -1.96 17.44
C LEU A 144 -8.55 -1.14 16.71
N ASN A 145 -9.62 -1.79 16.27
CA ASN A 145 -10.78 -1.17 15.66
C ASN A 145 -12.04 -1.45 16.49
N TRP A 146 -12.70 -0.39 16.95
CA TRP A 146 -13.90 -0.44 17.77
C TRP A 146 -15.07 0.26 17.09
N PRO A 147 -16.00 -0.48 16.44
CA PRO A 147 -17.32 0.03 16.10
C PRO A 147 -18.11 0.42 17.35
N ILE A 148 -18.34 1.72 17.54
CA ILE A 148 -19.16 2.26 18.63
C ILE A 148 -20.64 2.14 18.26
N THR A 149 -20.95 2.40 16.99
CA THR A 149 -22.30 2.31 16.39
C THR A 149 -22.16 1.87 14.93
N ASP A 150 -23.28 1.62 14.25
CA ASP A 150 -23.31 1.28 12.81
C ASP A 150 -22.73 2.39 11.91
N SER A 151 -22.52 3.61 12.42
CA SER A 151 -22.00 4.75 11.64
C SER A 151 -20.73 5.37 12.22
N TRP A 152 -20.24 4.87 13.37
CA TRP A 152 -19.07 5.42 14.04
C TRP A 152 -18.17 4.32 14.56
N TYR A 153 -16.90 4.44 14.25
CA TYR A 153 -15.84 3.59 14.79
C TYR A 153 -14.69 4.45 15.32
N LEU A 154 -13.90 3.87 16.21
CA LEU A 154 -12.60 4.39 16.62
C LEU A 154 -11.54 3.37 16.27
N MET A 155 -10.45 3.84 15.67
CA MET A 155 -9.29 3.02 15.39
C MET A 155 -8.05 3.65 16.01
N GLY A 156 -7.16 2.81 16.54
CA GLY A 156 -5.88 3.24 17.08
C GLY A 156 -4.84 2.15 16.89
N GLY A 157 -3.62 2.54 16.53
CA GLY A 157 -2.55 1.60 16.23
C GLY A 157 -1.18 2.10 16.65
N ILE A 158 -0.28 1.15 16.86
CA ILE A 158 1.15 1.38 17.03
C ILE A 158 1.90 0.44 16.07
N VAL A 159 2.95 0.95 15.45
CA VAL A 159 3.80 0.19 14.54
C VAL A 159 5.25 0.58 14.76
N ASP A 160 6.13 -0.39 14.64
CA ASP A 160 7.58 -0.21 14.62
C ASP A 160 7.99 0.55 13.35
N ALA A 161 8.94 1.47 13.49
CA ALA A 161 9.36 2.42 12.45
C ALA A 161 10.87 2.32 12.19
#